data_AF-A0A965GFG5-F1
#
_entry.id   AF-A0A965GFG5-F1
#
_cell.length_a   1.000
_cell.length_b   1.000
_cell.length_c   1.000
_cell.angle_alpha   90.00
_cell.angle_beta   90.00
_cell.angle_gamma   90.00
#
_symmetry.space_group_name_H-M   'P 1'
#
loop_
_entity.id
_entity.type
_entity.pdbx_description
1 polymer ?
#
loop_
_entity_poly.entity_id
_entity_poly.type
_entity_poly.pdbx_seq_one_letter_code
_entity_poly.pdbx_strand_id
1 'polypeptide(L)'
;MLFFSFVIAPTVHKFLPTQQSGPYIRKLFPIYYIINAGLALGSVIAIASLGVFNAIFYANVIILVLFALCYFYLMLAINKQKTKNNSKFKILHRSSVAINLIQIILLISITVILLDF
;
A
#
# COMPACT_ATOMS: atom_id res chain seq x y z
N MET A 1 3.48 2.93 5.30
CA MET A 1 2.82 3.71 4.24
C MET A 1 3.50 5.07 3.99
N LEU A 2 3.34 6.06 4.88
CA LEU A 2 3.73 7.46 4.64
C LEU A 2 5.20 7.66 4.22
N PHE A 3 6.14 7.07 4.98
CA PHE A 3 7.57 7.21 4.68
C PHE A 3 7.93 6.74 3.26
N PHE A 4 7.34 5.63 2.80
CA PHE A 4 7.60 5.16 1.45
C PHE A 4 7.02 6.12 0.41
N SER A 5 5.76 6.51 0.57
CA SER A 5 5.04 7.34 -0.41
C SER A 5 5.58 8.76 -0.51
N PHE A 6 5.99 9.37 0.60
CA PHE A 6 6.42 10.78 0.66
C PHE A 6 7.92 10.98 0.75
N VAL A 7 8.70 9.96 1.13
CA VAL A 7 10.16 10.09 1.26
C VAL A 7 10.86 9.19 0.26
N ILE A 8 10.66 7.87 0.31
CA ILE A 8 11.43 6.92 -0.51
C ILE A 8 11.16 7.11 -2.00
N ALA A 9 9.89 7.07 -2.43
CA ALA A 9 9.53 7.21 -3.84
C ALA A 9 10.06 8.51 -4.47
N PRO A 10 9.79 9.71 -3.91
CA PRO A 10 10.31 10.95 -4.49
C PRO A 10 11.84 11.04 -4.41
N THR A 11 12.48 10.53 -3.35
CA THR A 11 13.95 10.51 -3.24
C THR A 11 14.56 9.67 -4.35
N VAL A 12 14.06 8.45 -4.58
CA VAL A 12 14.56 7.60 -5.67
C VAL A 12 14.36 8.25 -7.03
N HIS A 13 13.21 8.88 -7.26
CA HIS A 13 12.95 9.59 -8.52
C HIS A 13 13.82 10.85 -8.69
N LYS A 14 14.24 11.48 -7.59
CA LYS A 14 15.11 12.66 -7.59
C LYS A 14 16.57 12.30 -7.86
N PHE A 15 17.06 11.21 -7.28
CA PHE A 15 18.49 10.87 -7.29
C PHE A 15 18.89 9.80 -8.32
N LEU A 16 17.96 8.98 -8.83
CA LEU A 16 18.26 8.00 -9.87
C LEU A 16 17.83 8.48 -11.26
N PRO A 17 18.59 8.14 -12.33
CA PRO A 17 18.15 8.33 -13.70
C PRO A 17 16.79 7.67 -13.96
N THR A 18 15.95 8.27 -14.80
CA THR A 18 14.58 7.81 -15.10
C THR A 18 14.50 6.38 -15.64
N GLN A 19 15.57 5.91 -16.29
CA GLN A 19 15.73 4.53 -16.74
C GLN A 19 15.92 3.52 -15.59
N GLN A 20 16.53 3.94 -14.48
CA GLN A 20 16.83 3.07 -13.34
C GLN A 20 15.82 3.21 -12.18
N SER A 21 15.21 4.38 -12.01
CA SER A 21 14.30 4.66 -10.90
C SER A 21 13.07 3.74 -10.88
N GLY A 22 12.49 3.47 -12.06
CA GLY A 22 11.32 2.60 -12.21
C GLY A 22 11.59 1.14 -11.80
N PRO A 23 12.59 0.48 -12.39
CA PRO A 23 13.01 -0.86 -11.97
C PRO A 23 13.37 -0.97 -10.49
N TYR A 24 14.02 0.05 -9.93
CA TYR A 24 14.39 0.07 -8.51
C TYR A 24 13.15 0.07 -7.60
N ILE A 25 12.21 1.00 -7.80
CA ILE A 25 10.97 1.06 -7.02
C ILE A 25 10.14 -0.21 -7.17
N ARG A 26 10.12 -0.83 -8.36
CA ARG A 26 9.42 -2.10 -8.58
C ARG A 26 9.96 -3.25 -7.75
N LYS A 27 11.28 -3.30 -7.50
CA LYS A 27 11.88 -4.29 -6.59
C LYS A 27 11.55 -4.00 -5.12
N LEU A 28 11.29 -2.75 -4.78
CA LEU A 28 10.96 -2.33 -3.42
C LEU A 28 9.48 -2.54 -3.08
N PHE A 29 8.59 -2.54 -4.08
CA PHE A 29 7.16 -2.78 -3.88
C PHE A 29 6.84 -4.11 -3.15
N PRO A 30 7.40 -5.28 -3.51
CA PRO A 30 7.14 -6.53 -2.80
C PRO A 30 7.36 -6.41 -1.29
N ILE A 31 8.52 -5.85 -0.91
CA ILE A 31 8.90 -5.64 0.49
C ILE A 31 7.92 -4.68 1.16
N TYR A 32 7.59 -3.58 0.48
CA TYR A 32 6.61 -2.60 0.97
C TYR A 32 5.26 -3.25 1.28
N TYR A 33 4.67 -3.99 0.35
CA TYR A 33 3.34 -4.58 0.56
C TYR A 33 3.37 -5.70 1.60
N ILE A 34 4.40 -6.55 1.63
CA ILE A 34 4.52 -7.63 2.62
C ILE A 34 4.61 -7.05 4.04
N ILE A 35 5.47 -6.06 4.26
CA ILE A 35 5.63 -5.46 5.59
C ILE A 35 4.32 -4.83 6.05
N ASN A 36 3.66 -4.03 5.19
CA ASN A 36 2.41 -3.36 5.59
C ASN A 36 1.24 -4.36 5.75
N ALA A 37 1.18 -5.43 4.94
CA ALA A 37 0.21 -6.51 5.13
C ALA A 37 0.46 -7.26 6.44
N GLY A 38 1.72 -7.55 6.78
CA GLY A 38 2.08 -8.19 8.05
C GLY A 38 1.70 -7.34 9.26
N LEU A 39 1.94 -6.03 9.20
CA LEU A 39 1.51 -5.10 10.25
C LEU A 39 -0.01 -5.01 10.36
N ALA A 40 -0.73 -4.94 9.24
CA ALA A 40 -2.19 -4.93 9.23
C ALA A 40 -2.77 -6.24 9.79
N LEU A 41 -2.16 -7.38 9.45
CA LEU A 41 -2.55 -8.69 9.99
C LEU A 41 -2.28 -8.77 11.50
N GLY A 42 -1.14 -8.29 11.97
CA GLY A 42 -0.85 -8.18 13.40
C GLY A 42 -1.87 -7.33 14.15
N SER A 43 -2.26 -6.18 13.56
CA SER A 43 -3.32 -5.31 14.10
C SER A 43 -4.66 -6.04 14.20
N VAL A 44 -5.09 -6.72 13.14
CA VAL A 44 -6.35 -7.50 13.13
C VAL A 44 -6.33 -8.58 14.20
N ILE A 45 -5.24 -9.34 14.33
CA ILE A 45 -5.11 -10.39 15.34
C ILE A 45 -5.14 -9.81 16.76
N ALA A 46 -4.45 -8.70 16.99
CA ALA A 46 -4.43 -8.04 18.30
C ALA A 46 -5.82 -7.51 18.71
N ILE A 47 -6.58 -6.94 17.76
CA ILE A 47 -7.94 -6.48 18.06
C ILE A 47 -8.88 -7.68 18.28
N ALA A 48 -8.74 -8.74 17.48
CA ALA A 48 -9.53 -9.97 17.63
C ALA A 48 -9.28 -10.66 18.98
N SER A 49 -8.03 -10.68 19.47
CA SER A 49 -7.71 -11.29 20.78
C SER A 49 -8.30 -10.52 21.96
N LEU A 50 -8.62 -9.24 21.78
CA LEU A 50 -9.37 -8.42 22.75
C LEU A 50 -10.89 -8.65 22.67
N GLY A 51 -11.37 -9.42 21.68
CA GLY A 51 -12.81 -9.67 21.48
C GLY A 51 -13.59 -8.45 20.97
N VAL A 52 -12.90 -7.43 20.44
CA VAL A 52 -13.54 -6.18 19.99
C VAL A 52 -13.85 -6.25 18.50
N PHE A 53 -15.13 -6.36 18.15
CA PHE A 53 -15.59 -6.44 16.75
C PHE A 53 -16.38 -5.18 16.35
N ASN A 54 -15.73 -4.02 16.44
CA ASN A 54 -16.32 -2.73 16.10
C ASN A 54 -15.93 -2.27 14.68
N ALA A 55 -16.32 -1.07 14.30
CA ALA A 55 -15.99 -0.48 13.00
C ALA A 55 -14.47 -0.43 12.73
N ILE A 56 -13.64 -0.24 13.77
CA ILE A 56 -12.18 -0.20 13.65
C ILE A 56 -11.63 -1.57 13.26
N PHE A 57 -12.17 -2.65 13.83
CA PHE A 57 -11.80 -4.02 13.46
C PHE A 57 -12.07 -4.27 11.97
N TYR A 58 -13.31 -4.02 11.51
CA TYR A 58 -13.68 -4.23 10.10
C TYR A 58 -12.87 -3.34 9.15
N ALA A 59 -12.58 -2.10 9.53
CA ALA A 59 -11.72 -1.22 8.74
C ALA A 59 -10.29 -1.77 8.60
N ASN A 60 -9.70 -2.31 9.67
CA ASN A 60 -8.39 -2.98 9.62
C ASN A 60 -8.40 -4.22 8.71
N VAL A 61 -9.48 -5.02 8.76
CA VAL A 61 -9.66 -6.17 7.85
C VAL A 61 -9.72 -5.70 6.39
N ILE A 62 -10.48 -4.65 6.08
CA ILE A 62 -10.55 -4.07 4.74
C ILE A 62 -9.16 -3.61 4.26
N ILE A 63 -8.40 -2.92 5.13
CA ILE A 63 -7.03 -2.47 4.82
C ILE A 63 -6.11 -3.66 4.49
N LEU A 64 -6.18 -4.74 5.28
CA LEU A 64 -5.42 -5.97 5.05
C LEU A 64 -5.76 -6.60 3.69
N VAL A 65 -7.06 -6.74 3.38
CA VAL A 65 -7.54 -7.28 2.10
C VAL A 65 -7.05 -6.43 0.93
N LEU A 66 -7.10 -5.10 1.06
CA LEU A 66 -6.58 -4.18 0.04
C LEU A 66 -5.06 -4.36 -0.18
N PHE A 67 -4.27 -4.58 0.88
CA PHE A 67 -2.84 -4.88 0.73
C PHE A 67 -2.60 -6.19 0.01
N ALA A 68 -3.35 -7.23 0.36
CA ALA A 68 -3.26 -8.52 -0.31
C ALA A 68 -3.64 -8.38 -1.80
N LEU A 69 -4.72 -7.68 -2.12
CA LEU A 69 -5.13 -7.40 -3.51
C LEU A 69 -4.04 -6.65 -4.28
N CYS A 70 -3.48 -5.60 -3.68
CA CYS A 70 -2.41 -4.84 -4.32
C CYS A 70 -1.16 -5.70 -4.59
N TYR A 71 -0.79 -6.57 -3.65
CA TYR A 71 0.35 -7.47 -3.78
C TYR A 71 0.11 -8.56 -4.84
N PHE A 72 -0.96 -9.33 -4.72
CA PHE A 72 -1.22 -10.50 -5.56
C PHE A 72 -1.72 -10.15 -6.96
N TYR A 73 -2.52 -9.10 -7.11
CA TYR A 73 -3.12 -8.78 -8.40
C TYR A 73 -2.41 -7.61 -9.07
N LEU A 74 -2.41 -6.46 -8.42
CA LEU A 74 -1.99 -5.20 -9.03
C LEU A 74 -0.50 -5.19 -9.34
N MET A 75 0.36 -5.61 -8.40
CA MET A 75 1.80 -5.65 -8.63
C MET A 75 2.19 -6.62 -9.74
N LEU A 76 1.65 -7.85 -9.71
CA LEU A 76 1.90 -8.84 -10.75
C LEU A 76 1.42 -8.35 -12.12
N ALA A 77 0.23 -7.76 -12.20
CA ALA A 77 -0.30 -7.17 -13.43
C ALA A 77 0.57 -6.01 -13.95
N ILE A 78 1.06 -5.13 -13.06
CA ILE A 78 1.95 -4.01 -13.39
C ILE A 78 3.31 -4.53 -13.89
N ASN A 79 3.86 -5.56 -13.26
CA ASN A 79 5.14 -6.16 -13.64
C ASN A 79 5.07 -6.94 -14.97
N LYS A 80 3.92 -7.55 -15.30
CA LYS A 80 3.69 -8.21 -16.59
C LYS A 80 3.66 -7.23 -17.77
N GLN A 81 3.42 -5.94 -17.53
CA GLN A 81 3.43 -4.91 -18.58
C GLN A 81 4.88 -4.52 -18.91
N LYS A 82 5.41 -5.03 -20.04
CA LYS A 82 6.79 -4.78 -20.51
C LYS A 82 7.09 -3.31 -20.85
N THR A 83 6.10 -2.48 -21.16
CA THR A 83 6.29 -1.09 -21.59
C THR A 83 5.51 -0.08 -20.73
N LYS A 84 6.19 0.97 -20.25
CA LYS A 84 5.56 2.11 -19.53
C LYS A 84 4.50 2.84 -20.38
N ASN A 85 4.50 2.66 -21.70
CA ASN A 85 3.64 3.42 -22.62
C ASN A 85 2.29 2.75 -22.93
N ASN A 86 1.99 1.59 -22.32
CA ASN A 86 0.68 0.96 -22.49
C ASN A 86 -0.39 1.69 -21.65
N SER A 87 -1.56 1.97 -22.24
CA SER A 87 -2.70 2.56 -21.53
C SER A 87 -3.10 1.72 -20.31
N LYS A 88 -3.03 0.39 -20.45
CA LYS A 88 -3.28 -0.56 -19.36
C LYS A 88 -2.33 -0.37 -18.17
N PHE A 89 -1.03 -0.13 -18.43
CA PHE A 89 -0.05 0.14 -17.37
C PHE A 89 -0.41 1.41 -16.59
N LYS A 90 -0.78 2.50 -17.30
CA LYS A 90 -1.16 3.76 -16.66
C LYS A 90 -2.39 3.60 -15.77
N ILE A 91 -3.39 2.85 -16.21
CA ILE A 91 -4.60 2.56 -15.43
C ILE A 91 -4.24 1.76 -14.18
N LEU A 92 -3.56 0.62 -14.33
CA LEU A 92 -3.14 -0.23 -13.22
C LEU A 92 -2.29 0.51 -12.18
N HIS A 93 -1.34 1.35 -12.65
CA HIS A 93 -0.51 2.17 -11.78
C HIS A 93 -1.33 3.23 -11.05
N ARG A 94 -2.25 3.93 -11.73
CA ARG A 94 -3.11 4.93 -11.06
C ARG A 94 -4.03 4.27 -10.04
N SER A 95 -4.58 3.10 -10.35
CA SER A 95 -5.41 2.33 -9.42
C SER A 95 -4.63 1.92 -8.18
N SER A 96 -3.37 1.46 -8.31
CA SER A 96 -2.57 1.09 -7.14
C SER A 96 -2.25 2.28 -6.24
N VAL A 97 -1.93 3.43 -6.82
CA VAL A 97 -1.70 4.68 -6.07
C VAL A 97 -2.98 5.14 -5.37
N ALA A 98 -4.13 5.09 -6.05
CA ALA A 98 -5.41 5.47 -5.47
C ALA A 98 -5.78 4.58 -4.27
N ILE A 99 -5.62 3.25 -4.40
CA ILE A 99 -5.84 2.33 -3.28
C ILE A 99 -4.90 2.65 -2.12
N ASN A 100 -3.62 2.92 -2.40
CA ASN A 100 -2.67 3.27 -1.35
C ASN A 100 -3.05 4.56 -0.61
N LEU A 101 -3.53 5.58 -1.32
CA LEU A 101 -4.04 6.81 -0.72
C LEU A 101 -5.28 6.56 0.15
N ILE A 102 -6.22 5.74 -0.31
CA ILE A 102 -7.40 5.34 0.47
C ILE A 102 -6.96 4.63 1.77
N GLN A 103 -5.99 3.72 1.69
CA GLN A 103 -5.44 3.05 2.88
C GLN A 103 -4.78 4.03 3.85
N ILE A 104 -4.05 5.03 3.35
CA ILE A 104 -3.47 6.08 4.19
C ILE A 104 -4.56 6.87 4.92
N ILE A 105 -5.61 7.30 4.22
CA ILE A 105 -6.72 8.06 4.81
C ILE A 105 -7.42 7.22 5.89
N LEU A 106 -7.77 5.96 5.57
CA LEU A 106 -8.39 5.05 6.53
C LEU A 106 -7.54 4.86 7.78
N LEU A 107 -6.23 4.63 7.64
CA LEU A 107 -5.32 4.45 8.78
C LEU A 107 -5.21 5.72 9.63
N ILE A 108 -5.17 6.90 9.00
CA ILE A 108 -5.15 8.18 9.72
C ILE A 108 -6.46 8.36 10.49
N SER A 109 -7.61 8.16 9.85
CA SER A 109 -8.92 8.24 10.51
C SER A 109 -9.03 7.30 11.71
N ILE A 110 -8.59 6.04 11.57
CA ILE A 110 -8.57 5.08 12.68
C ILE A 110 -7.67 5.59 13.82
N THR A 111 -6.50 6.13 13.49
CA THR A 111 -5.55 6.64 14.50
C THR A 111 -6.12 7.84 15.24
N VAL A 112 -6.78 8.77 14.54
CA VAL A 112 -7.44 9.94 15.15
C VAL A 112 -8.55 9.50 16.11
N ILE A 113 -9.42 8.57 15.66
CA ILE A 113 -10.51 8.03 16.49
C ILE A 113 -9.96 7.32 17.75
N LEU A 114 -8.84 6.61 17.63
CA LEU A 114 -8.22 5.90 18.76
C LEU A 114 -7.50 6.82 19.75
N LEU A 115 -7.11 8.03 19.33
CA LEU A 115 -6.37 8.99 20.15
C LEU A 115 -7.27 10.07 20.76
N ASP A 116 -8.60 9.97 20.61
CA ASP A 116 -9.59 10.93 21.10
C ASP A 116 -9.29 12.40 20.70
N PHE A 117 -8.74 12.62 19.50
CA PHE A 117 -8.58 13.95 18.88
C PHE A 117 -9.87 14.43 18.18
#